data_AF-A0A6M0C9C5-F1
#
_entry.id   AF-A0A6M0C9C5-F1
#
_cell.length_a   1.000
_cell.length_b   1.000
_cell.length_c   1.000
_cell.angle_alpha   90.00
_cell.angle_beta   90.00
_cell.angle_gamma   90.00
#
_symmetry.space_group_name_H-M   'P 1'
#
loop_
_entity.id
_entity.type
_entity.pdbx_description
1 polymer ?
#
loop_
_entity_poly.entity_id
_entity_poly.type
_entity_poly.pdbx_seq_one_letter_code
_entity_poly.pdbx_strand_id
1 'polypeptide(L)'
;MQESPARLRDPALKHKVENATKKLRIFSYSNLENYLKKQQWRSADEETYRILIRLVNKKDGESFDKFDFPKIPLDDFKIIDWLWRRHSSNKFGFEIQNKIYIDQGGNRRSLFKERIINKFGDKMLWRKDKKWIKYQDIDYSSDLLSSDQIPQGYLPIAAIGRVGNKDSISMRWVSVIERVMYLASLEIFV
;
A
#
# COMPACT_ATOMS: atom_id res chain seq x y z
N MET A 1 -13.68 -29.69 17.18
CA MET A 1 -13.06 -30.61 16.20
C MET A 1 -11.99 -29.83 15.43
N GLN A 2 -10.72 -29.99 15.80
CA GLN A 2 -9.59 -29.50 15.00
C GLN A 2 -9.18 -30.63 14.05
N GLU A 3 -9.03 -30.34 12.76
CA GLU A 3 -8.61 -31.34 11.77
C GLU A 3 -7.15 -31.77 11.99
N SER A 4 -6.91 -33.08 11.86
CA SER A 4 -5.62 -33.72 12.12
C SER A 4 -4.55 -33.34 11.07
N PRO A 5 -3.28 -33.07 11.46
CA PRO A 5 -2.20 -32.65 10.55
C PRO A 5 -1.86 -33.62 9.41
N ALA A 6 -2.30 -34.87 9.49
CA ALA A 6 -2.02 -35.90 8.50
C ALA A 6 -2.77 -35.73 7.17
N ARG A 7 -3.94 -35.06 7.17
CA ARG A 7 -4.79 -34.92 5.96
C ARG A 7 -4.26 -33.89 4.95
N LEU A 8 -3.47 -32.91 5.41
CA LEU A 8 -2.89 -31.86 4.54
C LEU A 8 -1.71 -32.34 3.66
N ARG A 9 -1.31 -33.62 3.75
CA ARG A 9 -0.25 -34.22 2.91
C ARG A 9 -0.77 -34.77 1.58
N ASP A 10 -2.08 -34.87 1.40
CA ASP A 10 -2.69 -35.27 0.12
C ASP A 10 -2.50 -34.14 -0.92
N PRO A 11 -1.81 -34.37 -2.04
CA PRO A 11 -1.59 -33.38 -3.09
C PRO A 11 -2.90 -32.80 -3.67
N ALA A 12 -3.96 -33.60 -3.77
CA ALA A 12 -5.24 -33.15 -4.30
C ALA A 12 -5.95 -32.22 -3.30
N LEU A 13 -5.86 -32.53 -2.01
CA LEU A 13 -6.41 -31.68 -0.95
C LEU A 13 -5.60 -30.38 -0.81
N LYS A 14 -4.26 -30.46 -0.91
CA LYS A 14 -3.37 -29.30 -0.93
C LYS A 14 -3.69 -28.36 -2.09
N HIS A 15 -3.86 -28.89 -3.30
CA HIS A 15 -4.21 -28.10 -4.47
C HIS A 15 -5.61 -27.48 -4.37
N LYS A 16 -6.59 -28.21 -3.79
CA LYS A 16 -7.95 -27.71 -3.57
C LYS A 16 -7.97 -26.58 -2.53
N VAL A 17 -7.21 -26.72 -1.44
CA VAL A 17 -7.02 -25.66 -0.44
C VAL A 17 -6.34 -24.47 -1.09
N GLU A 18 -5.25 -24.65 -1.83
CA GLU A 18 -4.53 -23.57 -2.51
C GLU A 18 -5.41 -22.81 -3.50
N ASN A 19 -6.20 -23.51 -4.32
CA ASN A 19 -7.17 -22.90 -5.23
C ASN A 19 -8.30 -22.17 -4.51
N ALA A 20 -8.83 -22.73 -3.42
CA ALA A 20 -9.83 -22.05 -2.59
C ALA A 20 -9.23 -20.80 -1.92
N THR A 21 -7.98 -20.87 -1.46
CA THR A 21 -7.25 -19.75 -0.86
C THR A 21 -6.99 -18.66 -1.89
N LYS A 22 -6.59 -19.02 -3.11
CA LYS A 22 -6.41 -18.11 -4.24
C LYS A 22 -7.73 -17.46 -4.67
N LYS A 23 -8.82 -18.21 -4.70
CA LYS A 23 -10.16 -17.69 -5.00
C LYS A 23 -10.66 -16.75 -3.90
N LEU A 24 -10.44 -17.07 -2.62
CA LEU A 24 -10.73 -16.21 -1.48
C LEU A 24 -9.92 -14.91 -1.56
N ARG A 25 -8.63 -14.99 -1.95
CA ARG A 25 -7.77 -13.84 -2.22
C ARG A 25 -8.35 -12.96 -3.32
N ILE A 26 -8.82 -13.52 -4.45
CA ILE A 26 -9.44 -12.75 -5.54
C ILE A 26 -10.66 -11.94 -5.04
N PHE A 27 -11.54 -12.55 -4.22
CA PHE A 27 -12.66 -11.82 -3.62
C PHE A 27 -12.22 -10.73 -2.64
N SER A 28 -11.04 -10.86 -2.01
CA SER A 28 -10.47 -9.84 -1.12
C SER A 28 -10.08 -8.55 -1.84
N TYR A 29 -9.94 -8.56 -3.16
CA TYR A 29 -9.54 -7.39 -3.95
C TYR A 29 -10.69 -6.72 -4.71
N SER A 30 -11.87 -7.35 -4.78
CA SER A 30 -12.99 -6.85 -5.58
C SER A 30 -13.48 -5.48 -5.13
N ASN A 31 -13.46 -5.19 -3.83
CA ASN A 31 -13.80 -3.86 -3.32
C ASN A 31 -12.81 -2.80 -3.81
N LEU A 32 -11.50 -3.09 -3.69
CA LEU A 32 -10.44 -2.20 -4.17
C LEU A 32 -10.61 -1.93 -5.67
N GLU A 33 -10.77 -2.99 -6.48
CA GLU A 33 -10.98 -2.86 -7.92
C GLU A 33 -12.23 -2.03 -8.24
N ASN A 34 -13.34 -2.25 -7.53
CA ASN A 34 -14.57 -1.49 -7.73
C ASN A 34 -14.41 0.00 -7.39
N TYR A 35 -13.73 0.33 -6.29
CA TYR A 35 -13.44 1.72 -5.94
C TYR A 35 -12.54 2.39 -6.99
N LEU A 36 -11.51 1.67 -7.46
CA LEU A 36 -10.59 2.16 -8.48
C LEU A 36 -11.29 2.38 -9.83
N LYS A 37 -12.12 1.44 -10.29
CA LYS A 37 -12.93 1.59 -11.52
C LYS A 37 -13.81 2.83 -11.50
N LYS A 38 -14.36 3.16 -10.34
CA LYS A 38 -15.22 4.34 -10.12
C LYS A 38 -14.43 5.60 -9.78
N GLN A 39 -13.10 5.55 -9.79
CA GLN A 39 -12.21 6.64 -9.38
C GLN A 39 -12.52 7.19 -7.98
N GLN A 40 -13.01 6.33 -7.09
CA GLN A 40 -13.25 6.66 -5.68
C GLN A 40 -11.92 6.55 -4.92
N TRP A 41 -10.99 7.45 -5.23
CA TRP A 41 -9.58 7.37 -4.84
C TRP A 41 -9.36 7.24 -3.33
N ARG A 42 -10.10 8.01 -2.53
CA ARG A 42 -10.04 7.92 -1.08
C ARG A 42 -10.48 6.54 -0.56
N SER A 43 -11.59 6.01 -1.07
CA SER A 43 -12.08 4.69 -0.68
C SER A 43 -11.15 3.58 -1.15
N ALA A 44 -10.51 3.73 -2.31
CA ALA A 44 -9.48 2.82 -2.79
C ALA A 44 -8.23 2.85 -1.89
N ASP A 45 -7.79 4.03 -1.43
CA ASP A 45 -6.65 4.15 -0.51
C ASP A 45 -6.94 3.49 0.85
N GLU A 46 -8.13 3.77 1.39
CA GLU A 46 -8.62 3.17 2.63
C GLU A 46 -8.76 1.64 2.52
N GLU A 47 -9.28 1.13 1.41
CA GLU A 47 -9.37 -0.32 1.17
C GLU A 47 -7.98 -0.95 0.99
N THR A 48 -7.06 -0.26 0.33
CA THR A 48 -5.67 -0.71 0.20
C THR A 48 -5.04 -0.88 1.58
N TYR A 49 -5.21 0.10 2.47
CA TYR A 49 -4.79 -0.02 3.86
C TYR A 49 -5.45 -1.23 4.56
N ARG A 50 -6.79 -1.38 4.46
CA ARG A 50 -7.54 -2.48 5.09
C ARG A 50 -7.08 -3.86 4.62
N ILE A 51 -6.71 -4.00 3.35
CA ILE A 51 -6.15 -5.25 2.82
C ILE A 51 -4.77 -5.51 3.45
N LEU A 52 -3.86 -4.53 3.38
CA LEU A 52 -2.49 -4.69 3.88
C LEU A 52 -2.45 -4.97 5.39
N ILE A 53 -3.30 -4.32 6.20
CA ILE A 53 -3.31 -4.50 7.66
C ILE A 53 -3.84 -5.89 8.04
N ARG A 54 -4.82 -6.42 7.29
CA ARG A 54 -5.33 -7.80 7.46
C ARG A 54 -4.29 -8.84 7.08
N LEU A 55 -3.51 -8.62 6.02
CA LEU A 55 -2.45 -9.54 5.59
C LEU A 55 -1.37 -9.74 6.65
N VAL A 56 -1.20 -8.78 7.57
CA VAL A 56 -0.28 -8.87 8.72
C VAL A 56 -0.98 -9.23 10.03
N ASN A 57 -2.23 -9.72 9.95
CA ASN A 57 -3.07 -10.12 11.07
C ASN A 57 -3.31 -9.00 12.12
N LYS A 58 -3.35 -7.75 11.67
CA LYS A 58 -3.69 -6.58 12.48
C LYS A 58 -5.14 -6.13 12.21
N LYS A 59 -5.73 -5.45 13.20
CA LYS A 59 -7.09 -4.92 13.16
C LYS A 59 -7.14 -3.60 12.38
N ASP A 60 -8.29 -3.33 11.77
CA ASP A 60 -8.55 -2.05 11.12
C ASP A 60 -8.40 -0.89 12.13
N GLY A 61 -7.56 0.08 11.79
CA GLY A 61 -7.19 1.20 12.64
C GLY A 61 -5.81 1.06 13.31
N GLU A 62 -5.19 -0.13 13.29
CA GLU A 62 -3.83 -0.31 13.79
C GLU A 62 -2.76 0.25 12.83
N SER A 63 -1.62 0.67 13.39
CA SER A 63 -0.48 1.16 12.60
C SER A 63 0.45 0.03 12.18
N PHE A 64 1.06 0.17 11.00
CA PHE A 64 2.18 -0.68 10.59
C PHE A 64 3.45 -0.33 11.35
N ASP A 65 4.22 -1.37 11.64
CA ASP A 65 5.64 -1.27 11.98
C ASP A 65 6.50 -1.81 10.82
N LYS A 66 7.81 -1.49 10.82
CA LYS A 66 8.74 -1.95 9.78
C LYS A 66 8.80 -3.46 9.59
N PHE A 67 8.41 -4.25 10.60
CA PHE A 67 8.47 -5.71 10.54
C PHE A 67 7.20 -6.30 9.91
N ASP A 68 6.17 -5.51 9.67
CA ASP A 68 4.94 -5.95 9.01
C ASP A 68 5.11 -6.13 7.51
N PHE A 69 5.77 -5.20 6.82
CA PHE A 69 5.91 -5.27 5.36
C PHE A 69 6.59 -6.55 4.86
N PRO A 70 7.63 -7.09 5.53
CA PRO A 70 8.19 -8.40 5.20
C PRO A 70 7.23 -9.59 5.32
N LYS A 71 6.16 -9.48 6.12
CA LYS A 71 5.16 -10.54 6.30
C LYS A 71 4.11 -10.56 5.19
N ILE A 72 3.97 -9.46 4.45
CA ILE A 72 3.00 -9.35 3.37
C ILE A 72 3.54 -10.14 2.16
N PRO A 73 2.80 -11.12 1.63
CA PRO A 73 3.24 -11.87 0.47
C PRO A 73 3.42 -10.96 -0.75
N LEU A 74 4.51 -11.18 -1.49
CA LEU A 74 4.88 -10.35 -2.63
C LEU A 74 3.77 -10.31 -3.71
N ASP A 75 3.09 -11.43 -3.94
CA ASP A 75 2.01 -11.49 -4.93
C ASP A 75 0.84 -10.57 -4.56
N ASP A 76 0.57 -10.36 -3.28
CA ASP A 76 -0.48 -9.45 -2.83
C ASP A 76 -0.09 -7.99 -3.10
N PHE A 77 1.20 -7.62 -2.88
CA PHE A 77 1.70 -6.31 -3.32
C PHE A 77 1.58 -6.12 -4.83
N LYS A 78 1.93 -7.13 -5.63
CA LYS A 78 1.84 -7.08 -7.09
C LYS A 78 0.40 -6.94 -7.59
N ILE A 79 -0.56 -7.64 -6.98
CA ILE A 79 -1.98 -7.53 -7.34
C ILE A 79 -2.50 -6.13 -7.04
N ILE A 80 -2.22 -5.62 -5.83
CA ILE A 80 -2.65 -4.27 -5.43
C ILE A 80 -2.03 -3.22 -6.36
N ASP A 81 -0.73 -3.30 -6.62
CA ASP A 81 -0.03 -2.38 -7.52
C ASP A 81 -0.60 -2.42 -8.95
N TRP A 82 -0.84 -3.62 -9.49
CA TRP A 82 -1.44 -3.81 -10.80
C TRP A 82 -2.84 -3.17 -10.89
N LEU A 83 -3.68 -3.34 -9.86
CA LEU A 83 -5.00 -2.72 -9.81
C LEU A 83 -4.91 -1.20 -9.84
N TRP A 84 -4.04 -0.61 -9.02
CA TRP A 84 -3.81 0.83 -8.99
C TRP A 84 -3.35 1.35 -10.35
N ARG A 85 -2.35 0.71 -10.96
CA ARG A 85 -1.84 1.12 -12.28
C ARG A 85 -2.88 0.97 -13.38
N ARG A 86 -3.60 -0.15 -13.41
CA ARG A 86 -4.61 -0.43 -14.43
C ARG A 86 -5.72 0.62 -14.46
N HIS A 87 -6.18 1.06 -13.29
CA HIS A 87 -7.31 1.97 -13.17
C HIS A 87 -6.93 3.45 -13.04
N SER A 88 -5.63 3.76 -13.03
CA SER A 88 -5.10 5.13 -13.04
C SER A 88 -4.33 5.47 -14.32
N SER A 89 -4.45 4.65 -15.37
CA SER A 89 -3.66 4.81 -16.61
C SER A 89 -2.15 4.87 -16.35
N ASN A 90 -1.66 3.96 -15.49
CA ASN A 90 -0.29 3.91 -14.98
C ASN A 90 0.18 5.18 -14.24
N LYS A 91 -0.73 6.01 -13.71
CA LYS A 91 -0.37 7.21 -12.94
C LYS A 91 -0.03 6.89 -11.49
N PHE A 92 -0.69 5.91 -10.88
CA PHE A 92 -0.59 5.57 -9.44
C PHE A 92 -0.20 4.11 -9.22
N GLY A 93 0.48 3.82 -8.12
CA GLY A 93 1.00 2.49 -7.81
C GLY A 93 2.26 2.51 -6.93
N PHE A 94 2.52 1.40 -6.25
CA PHE A 94 3.71 1.21 -5.42
C PHE A 94 4.99 1.15 -6.25
N GLU A 95 4.95 0.50 -7.41
CA GLU A 95 6.08 0.43 -8.34
C GLU A 95 6.58 1.83 -8.70
N ILE A 96 5.66 2.72 -9.01
CA ILE A 96 5.97 4.11 -9.41
C ILE A 96 6.59 4.87 -8.23
N GLN A 97 6.03 4.71 -7.02
CA GLN A 97 6.61 5.29 -5.80
C GLN A 97 8.05 4.82 -5.57
N ASN A 98 8.31 3.52 -5.77
CA ASN A 98 9.63 2.94 -5.59
C ASN A 98 10.65 3.47 -6.60
N LYS A 99 10.26 3.59 -7.87
CA LYS A 99 11.09 4.19 -8.93
C LYS A 99 11.48 5.62 -8.58
N ILE A 100 10.48 6.45 -8.23
CA ILE A 100 10.73 7.84 -7.83
C ILE A 100 11.63 7.91 -6.59
N TYR A 101 11.43 7.02 -5.61
CA TYR A 101 12.27 6.96 -4.42
C TYR A 101 13.74 6.65 -4.74
N ILE A 102 13.99 5.65 -5.60
CA ILE A 102 15.33 5.29 -6.08
C ILE A 102 15.95 6.46 -6.84
N ASP A 103 15.20 7.13 -7.71
CA ASP A 103 15.66 8.31 -8.47
C ASP A 103 16.05 9.49 -7.57
N GLN A 104 15.46 9.58 -6.36
CA GLN A 104 15.88 10.56 -5.35
C GLN A 104 17.14 10.14 -4.57
N GLY A 105 17.75 9.01 -4.90
CA GLY A 105 18.90 8.41 -4.22
C GLY A 105 18.53 7.45 -3.09
N GLY A 106 17.25 7.08 -2.99
CA GLY A 106 16.72 6.16 -2.00
C GLY A 106 17.26 4.74 -2.10
N ASN A 107 17.36 4.06 -0.96
CA ASN A 107 17.80 2.67 -0.83
C ASN A 107 17.43 2.14 0.56
N ARG A 108 17.68 0.85 0.84
CA ARG A 108 17.44 0.19 2.14
C ARG A 108 17.95 0.93 3.37
N ARG A 109 19.01 1.74 3.26
CA ARG A 109 19.66 2.43 4.38
C ARG A 109 19.20 3.88 4.55
N SER A 110 18.25 4.34 3.74
CA SER A 110 17.92 5.75 3.65
C SER A 110 16.87 6.22 4.66
N LEU A 111 16.35 5.35 5.55
CA LEU A 111 15.39 5.73 6.61
C LEU A 111 15.97 6.77 7.58
N PHE A 112 17.29 6.78 7.75
CA PHE A 112 18.01 7.76 8.58
C PHE A 112 18.58 8.93 7.76
N LYS A 113 18.33 8.97 6.45
CA LYS A 113 18.80 10.02 5.55
C LYS A 113 17.66 11.00 5.29
N GLU A 114 17.42 11.86 6.27
CA GLU A 114 16.30 12.82 6.25
C GLU A 114 16.25 13.63 4.94
N ARG A 115 17.41 14.04 4.41
CA ARG A 115 17.51 14.75 3.12
C ARG A 115 16.85 13.99 1.96
N ILE A 116 17.03 12.66 1.88
CA ILE A 116 16.48 11.84 0.79
C ILE A 116 14.97 11.65 0.99
N ILE A 117 14.54 11.35 2.22
CA ILE A 117 13.13 11.17 2.56
C ILE A 117 12.34 12.46 2.31
N ASN A 118 12.91 13.60 2.73
CA ASN A 118 12.35 14.92 2.51
C ASN A 118 12.25 15.24 1.01
N LYS A 119 13.33 15.02 0.23
CA LYS A 119 13.31 15.24 -1.23
C LYS A 119 12.24 14.38 -1.92
N PHE A 120 12.12 13.12 -1.50
CA PHE A 120 11.07 12.22 -1.98
C PHE A 120 9.67 12.73 -1.59
N GLY A 121 9.44 13.08 -0.32
CA GLY A 121 8.17 13.62 0.14
C GLY A 121 7.77 14.92 -0.57
N ASP A 122 8.73 15.82 -0.80
CA ASP A 122 8.52 17.07 -1.53
C ASP A 122 8.17 16.76 -3.01
N LYS A 123 8.88 15.82 -3.65
CA LYS A 123 8.61 15.37 -5.04
C LYS A 123 7.22 14.73 -5.19
N MET A 124 6.78 14.01 -4.16
CA MET A 124 5.47 13.35 -4.10
C MET A 124 4.35 14.29 -3.63
N LEU A 125 4.64 15.56 -3.32
CA LEU A 125 3.69 16.50 -2.70
C LEU A 125 3.08 15.99 -1.37
N TRP A 126 3.73 15.00 -0.75
CA TRP A 126 3.42 14.45 0.57
C TRP A 126 3.98 15.31 1.71
N ARG A 127 4.87 16.23 1.35
CA ARG A 127 5.45 17.23 2.23
C ARG A 127 5.34 18.60 1.56
N LYS A 128 4.78 19.57 2.29
CA LYS A 128 4.57 20.96 1.86
C LYS A 128 5.08 21.88 2.95
N ASP A 129 5.81 22.92 2.59
CA ASP A 129 6.42 23.86 3.54
C ASP A 129 7.20 23.18 4.67
N LYS A 130 7.98 22.15 4.29
CA LYS A 130 8.77 21.30 5.18
C LYS A 130 7.95 20.46 6.19
N LYS A 131 6.62 20.46 6.08
CA LYS A 131 5.69 19.71 6.92
C LYS A 131 5.05 18.58 6.14
N TRP A 132 5.04 17.39 6.74
CA TRP A 132 4.33 16.25 6.19
C TRP A 132 2.82 16.45 6.35
N ILE A 133 2.06 16.29 5.27
CA ILE A 133 0.61 16.55 5.28
C ILE A 133 -0.12 15.50 6.11
N LYS A 134 -1.20 15.88 6.79
CA LYS A 134 -2.01 14.90 7.53
C LYS A 134 -2.82 14.09 6.53
N TYR A 135 -3.20 12.87 6.91
CA TYR A 135 -4.01 12.01 6.03
C TYR A 135 -5.34 12.66 5.61
N GLN A 136 -6.00 13.33 6.55
CA GLN A 136 -7.24 14.07 6.31
C GLN A 136 -7.08 15.25 5.33
N ASP A 137 -5.85 15.75 5.15
CA ASP A 137 -5.52 16.88 4.27
C ASP A 137 -5.00 16.38 2.91
N ILE A 138 -4.97 15.07 2.66
CA ILE A 138 -4.70 14.51 1.34
C ILE A 138 -5.86 14.87 0.42
N ASP A 139 -5.56 15.58 -0.66
CA ASP A 139 -6.55 15.94 -1.66
C ASP A 139 -6.80 14.75 -2.61
N TYR A 140 -8.04 14.26 -2.59
CA TYR A 140 -8.53 13.14 -3.41
C TYR A 140 -9.50 13.61 -4.51
N SER A 141 -9.60 14.91 -4.76
CA SER A 141 -10.48 15.45 -5.80
C SER A 141 -10.07 14.97 -7.18
N SER A 142 -11.05 14.61 -8.01
CA SER A 142 -10.79 14.10 -9.35
C SER A 142 -10.08 15.13 -10.24
N ASP A 143 -10.38 16.41 -10.09
CA ASP A 143 -9.76 17.50 -10.86
C ASP A 143 -8.26 17.60 -10.57
N LEU A 144 -7.88 17.59 -9.29
CA LEU A 144 -6.48 17.62 -8.90
C LEU A 144 -5.78 16.32 -9.37
N LEU A 145 -6.36 15.16 -9.09
CA LEU A 145 -5.73 13.87 -9.42
C LEU A 145 -5.64 13.61 -10.92
N SER A 146 -6.43 14.29 -11.75
CA SER A 146 -6.31 14.26 -13.21
C SER A 146 -5.26 15.24 -13.73
N SER A 147 -4.92 16.30 -12.97
CA SER A 147 -3.93 17.31 -13.35
C SER A 147 -2.51 16.74 -13.50
N ASP A 148 -1.76 17.26 -14.47
CA ASP A 148 -0.33 16.97 -14.69
C ASP A 148 0.56 17.52 -13.57
N GLN A 149 0.03 18.40 -12.71
CA GLN A 149 0.73 18.90 -11.54
C GLN A 149 0.85 17.85 -10.43
N ILE A 150 -0.01 16.82 -10.44
CA ILE A 150 0.08 15.73 -9.47
C ILE A 150 1.15 14.74 -9.92
N PRO A 151 2.14 14.44 -9.07
CA PRO A 151 3.19 13.51 -9.41
C PRO A 151 2.61 12.11 -9.62
N GLN A 152 3.20 11.39 -10.57
CA GLN A 152 2.97 9.94 -10.65
C GLN A 152 3.34 9.29 -9.30
N GLY A 153 2.60 8.24 -8.93
CA GLY A 153 2.77 7.55 -7.66
C GLY A 153 2.16 8.26 -6.44
N TYR A 154 1.53 9.43 -6.61
CA TYR A 154 0.92 10.19 -5.50
C TYR A 154 0.02 9.32 -4.60
N LEU A 155 -0.69 8.36 -5.20
CA LEU A 155 -1.43 7.31 -4.52
C LEU A 155 -0.87 5.92 -4.88
N PRO A 156 -1.13 4.89 -4.06
CA PRO A 156 -1.77 4.96 -2.74
C PRO A 156 -0.84 5.39 -1.60
N ILE A 157 -1.38 6.10 -0.62
CA ILE A 157 -0.78 6.34 0.71
C ILE A 157 -0.87 5.06 1.54
N ALA A 158 -2.05 4.45 1.67
CA ALA A 158 -2.34 3.19 2.35
C ALA A 158 -1.68 3.00 3.74
N ALA A 159 -1.69 4.06 4.55
CA ALA A 159 -1.18 4.05 5.92
C ALA A 159 -2.08 4.90 6.83
N ILE A 160 -3.21 4.33 7.21
CA ILE A 160 -4.20 4.94 8.08
C ILE A 160 -4.09 4.28 9.46
N GLY A 161 -3.95 5.03 10.52
CA GLY A 161 -4.09 4.54 11.89
C GLY A 161 -5.18 5.35 12.59
N ARG A 162 -6.31 4.74 12.95
CA ARG A 162 -7.32 5.44 13.76
C ARG A 162 -6.77 5.59 15.17
N VAL A 163 -6.71 6.81 15.70
CA VAL A 163 -6.26 7.08 17.07
C VAL A 163 -7.43 7.63 17.87
N GLY A 164 -7.74 7.03 19.02
CA GLY A 164 -8.78 7.53 19.92
C GLY A 164 -10.21 7.33 19.42
N ASN A 165 -11.12 8.27 19.77
CA ASN A 165 -12.52 8.26 19.30
C ASN A 165 -12.54 8.06 17.77
N LYS A 166 -13.47 7.22 17.30
CA LYS A 166 -13.52 6.58 15.97
C LYS A 166 -13.34 7.51 14.75
N ASP A 167 -13.42 8.82 14.96
CA ASP A 167 -13.39 9.86 13.92
C ASP A 167 -12.00 10.47 13.68
N SER A 168 -11.00 10.16 14.52
CA SER A 168 -9.64 10.72 14.37
C SER A 168 -8.70 9.74 13.65
N ILE A 169 -8.32 10.09 12.42
CA ILE A 169 -7.35 9.35 11.60
C ILE A 169 -5.97 9.99 11.76
N SER A 170 -5.03 9.24 12.32
CA SER A 170 -3.61 9.57 12.28
C SER A 170 -2.91 8.78 11.17
N MET A 171 -1.89 9.36 10.55
CA MET A 171 -0.99 8.62 9.67
C MET A 171 0.41 8.77 10.21
N ARG A 172 1.17 7.67 10.16
CA ARG A 172 2.61 7.70 10.41
C ARG A 172 3.33 7.65 9.07
N TRP A 173 3.85 8.80 8.64
CA TRP A 173 4.66 8.88 7.42
C TRP A 173 5.86 7.93 7.46
N VAL A 174 6.40 7.66 8.64
CA VAL A 174 7.43 6.64 8.84
C VAL A 174 7.00 5.30 8.26
N SER A 175 5.77 4.83 8.52
CA SER A 175 5.26 3.58 7.98
C SER A 175 5.11 3.61 6.44
N VAL A 176 4.70 4.74 5.86
CA VAL A 176 4.63 4.90 4.39
C VAL A 176 6.03 4.79 3.78
N ILE A 177 7.00 5.49 4.36
CA ILE A 177 8.39 5.49 3.90
C ILE A 177 9.02 4.10 4.07
N GLU A 178 8.74 3.41 5.19
CA GLU A 178 9.20 2.04 5.43
C GLU A 178 8.65 1.06 4.39
N ARG A 179 7.38 1.21 3.97
CA ARG A 179 6.82 0.42 2.86
C ARG A 179 7.56 0.66 1.55
N VAL A 180 7.70 1.93 1.16
CA VAL A 180 8.38 2.31 -0.10
C VAL A 180 9.81 1.79 -0.10
N MET A 181 10.53 1.96 1.02
CA MET A 181 11.89 1.44 1.18
C MET A 181 11.96 -0.08 1.07
N TYR A 182 11.05 -0.78 1.74
CA TYR A 182 11.00 -2.24 1.69
C TYR A 182 10.79 -2.72 0.26
N LEU A 183 9.79 -2.19 -0.45
CA LEU A 183 9.47 -2.61 -1.82
C LEU A 183 10.56 -2.21 -2.83
N ALA A 184 11.10 -0.99 -2.74
CA ALA A 184 12.22 -0.54 -3.57
C ALA A 184 13.45 -1.46 -3.40
N SER A 185 13.57 -2.08 -2.23
CA SER A 185 14.69 -2.96 -1.96
C SER A 185 14.59 -4.36 -2.52
N LEU A 186 13.38 -4.81 -2.81
CA LEU A 186 13.15 -6.15 -3.34
C LEU A 186 13.54 -6.24 -4.83
N GLU A 187 13.85 -5.12 -5.50
CA GLU A 187 14.20 -5.05 -6.94
C GLU A 187 13.14 -5.70 -7.87
N ILE A 188 11.94 -5.94 -7.33
CA ILE A 188 10.80 -6.67 -7.91
C ILE A 188 10.05 -5.90 -9.02
N PHE A 189 10.37 -4.62 -9.22
CA PHE A 189 9.69 -3.73 -10.16
C PHE A 189 10.67 -3.01 -11.11
N VAL A 190 11.89 -3.54 -11.24
CA VAL A 190 12.89 -3.07 -12.22
C VAL A 190 12.64 -3.75 -13.56
#